data_AF-A0A963LFM6-F1
#
_entry.id   AF-A0A963LFM6-F1
#
_cell.length_a   1.000
_cell.length_b   1.000
_cell.length_c   1.000
_cell.angle_alpha   90.00
_cell.angle_beta   90.00
_cell.angle_gamma   90.00
#
_symmetry.space_group_name_H-M   'P 1'
#
loop_
_entity.id
_entity.type
_entity.pdbx_description
1 polymer ?
#
loop_
_entity_poly.entity_id
_entity_poly.type
_entity_poly.pdbx_seq_one_letter_code
_entity_poly.pdbx_strand_id
1 'polypeptide(L)'
;MPDPQPAMGPFPASDPGFAALPVDELPAQNADLIARIKLCYGSDRDGFERDVLALIRRYAAYVHLLPATADNYFSSPGGLLRLGLETAFFSLQGTDAHIFSGRSTISVRRQLEPRWRLATFIGGLCCELHRVLSHAIVTDADGNEWPAYLQPLADWLTRRGAERYFVRWRPNAIETRGLGVFALAHVVPADTLQFLNDDNAVIVPHLLASI
;
A
#
# COMPACT_ATOMS: atom_id res chain seq x y z
N MET A 1 16.12 27.50 -40.25
CA MET A 1 15.56 26.17 -39.89
C MET A 1 16.31 25.71 -38.66
N PRO A 2 15.63 25.33 -37.56
CA PRO A 2 16.31 24.72 -36.42
C PRO A 2 16.58 23.23 -36.70
N ASP A 3 17.75 22.76 -36.25
CA ASP A 3 18.23 21.39 -36.40
C ASP A 3 17.26 20.34 -35.80
N PRO A 4 17.15 19.14 -36.38
CA PRO A 4 16.39 18.05 -35.81
C PRO A 4 17.07 17.55 -34.52
N GLN A 5 16.31 17.53 -33.42
CA GLN A 5 16.75 16.91 -32.17
C GLN A 5 17.02 15.41 -32.37
N PRO A 6 18.06 14.85 -31.72
CA PRO A 6 18.35 13.43 -31.82
C PRO A 6 17.18 12.61 -31.24
N ALA A 7 16.66 11.68 -32.04
CA ALA A 7 15.71 10.68 -31.60
C ALA A 7 16.33 9.89 -30.43
N MET A 8 15.72 9.96 -29.25
CA MET A 8 16.01 9.06 -28.14
C MET A 8 15.77 7.63 -28.62
N GLY A 9 16.86 6.88 -28.78
CA GLY A 9 16.82 5.47 -29.18
C GLY A 9 16.02 4.60 -28.21
N PRO A 10 15.63 3.38 -28.63
CA PRO A 10 14.92 2.45 -27.77
C PRO A 10 15.79 2.12 -26.56
N PHE A 11 15.15 2.05 -25.38
CA PHE A 11 15.73 1.71 -24.08
C PHE A 11 16.81 0.61 -24.17
N PRO A 12 17.86 0.64 -23.32
CA PRO A 12 18.87 -0.41 -23.31
C PRO A 12 18.21 -1.76 -23.03
N ALA A 13 18.47 -2.73 -23.90
CA ALA A 13 18.12 -4.13 -23.73
C ALA A 13 18.90 -4.71 -22.53
N SER A 14 18.37 -4.59 -21.31
CA SER A 14 18.64 -5.49 -20.17
C SER A 14 17.98 -5.02 -18.86
N ASP A 15 16.79 -4.40 -18.88
CA ASP A 15 15.99 -4.44 -17.64
C ASP A 15 15.48 -5.88 -17.50
N PRO A 16 15.96 -6.65 -16.52
CA PRO A 16 15.48 -8.02 -16.36
C PRO A 16 14.01 -8.02 -15.92
N GLY A 17 13.42 -6.89 -15.52
CA GLY A 17 12.11 -6.82 -14.89
C GLY A 17 12.16 -7.36 -13.45
N PHE A 18 11.01 -7.48 -12.81
CA PHE A 18 10.87 -7.98 -11.45
C PHE A 18 10.42 -9.44 -11.48
N ALA A 19 11.02 -10.29 -10.63
CA ALA A 19 10.53 -11.65 -10.43
C ALA A 19 9.17 -11.61 -9.73
N ALA A 20 8.20 -12.36 -10.23
CA ALA A 20 6.95 -12.62 -9.51
C ALA A 20 7.25 -13.54 -8.34
N LEU A 21 6.95 -13.09 -7.12
CA LEU A 21 7.24 -13.84 -5.90
C LEU A 21 5.93 -14.28 -5.23
N PRO A 22 5.93 -15.38 -4.48
CA PRO A 22 4.83 -15.71 -3.59
C PRO A 22 4.56 -14.57 -2.61
N VAL A 23 3.29 -14.23 -2.38
CA VAL A 23 2.91 -13.10 -1.52
C VAL A 23 3.50 -13.22 -0.12
N ASP A 24 3.60 -14.42 0.44
CA ASP A 24 4.15 -14.64 1.78
C ASP A 24 5.65 -14.31 1.90
N GLU A 25 6.40 -14.28 0.80
CA GLU A 25 7.81 -13.87 0.80
C GLU A 25 7.98 -12.35 0.84
N LEU A 26 6.99 -11.58 0.41
CA LEU A 26 7.09 -10.11 0.33
C LEU A 26 7.16 -9.46 1.72
N PRO A 27 6.29 -9.79 2.71
CA PRO A 27 6.41 -9.28 4.06
C PRO A 27 7.72 -9.71 4.74
N ALA A 28 8.26 -10.89 4.42
CA ALA A 28 9.47 -11.41 5.05
C ALA A 28 10.70 -10.50 4.83
N GLN A 29 10.75 -9.79 3.70
CA GLN A 29 11.79 -8.79 3.39
C GLN A 29 11.74 -7.56 4.32
N ASN A 30 10.66 -7.39 5.07
CA ASN A 30 10.43 -6.29 6.02
C ASN A 30 10.15 -6.80 7.44
N ALA A 31 10.60 -8.01 7.79
CA ALA A 31 10.27 -8.67 9.05
C ALA A 31 10.66 -7.84 10.29
N ASP A 32 11.77 -7.09 10.22
CA ASP A 32 12.23 -6.18 11.28
C ASP A 32 11.22 -5.07 11.56
N LEU A 33 10.71 -4.43 10.52
CA LEU A 33 9.74 -3.35 10.61
C LEU A 33 8.37 -3.87 11.02
N ILE A 34 7.95 -5.03 10.51
CA ILE A 34 6.70 -5.69 10.90
C ILE A 34 6.74 -6.08 12.39
N ALA A 35 7.88 -6.57 12.90
CA ALA A 35 8.04 -6.85 14.32
C ALA A 35 7.89 -5.57 15.17
N ARG A 36 8.42 -4.43 14.71
CA ARG A 36 8.23 -3.13 15.37
C ARG A 36 6.78 -2.65 15.32
N ILE A 37 6.10 -2.83 14.20
CA ILE A 37 4.66 -2.54 14.07
C ILE A 37 3.87 -3.39 15.08
N LYS A 38 4.17 -4.67 15.21
CA LYS A 38 3.52 -5.55 16.19
C LYS A 38 3.68 -5.04 17.63
N LEU A 39 4.91 -4.69 18.01
CA LEU A 39 5.20 -4.14 19.33
C LEU A 39 4.46 -2.83 19.58
N CYS A 40 4.43 -1.94 18.58
CA CYS A 40 3.75 -0.65 18.67
C CYS A 40 2.21 -0.81 18.70
N TYR A 41 1.65 -1.74 17.93
CA TYR A 41 0.22 -1.96 17.88
C TYR A 41 -0.33 -2.49 19.21
N GLY A 42 0.44 -3.34 19.88
CA GLY A 42 0.16 -3.75 21.27
C GLY A 42 -0.95 -4.79 21.44
N SER A 43 -1.34 -5.50 20.37
CA SER A 43 -2.28 -6.63 20.46
C SER A 43 -1.57 -7.95 20.74
N ASP A 44 -2.34 -8.97 21.12
CA ASP A 44 -1.85 -10.33 21.16
C ASP A 44 -1.51 -10.87 19.76
N ARG A 45 -0.95 -12.08 19.70
CA ARG A 45 -0.53 -12.70 18.43
C ARG A 45 -1.70 -12.85 17.47
N ASP A 46 -2.82 -13.37 17.93
CA ASP A 46 -3.96 -13.71 17.07
C ASP A 46 -4.69 -12.46 16.57
N GLY A 47 -4.82 -11.43 17.42
CA GLY A 47 -5.30 -10.12 17.02
C GLY A 47 -4.38 -9.44 16.00
N PHE A 48 -3.06 -9.52 16.20
CA PHE A 48 -2.11 -8.92 15.25
C PHE A 48 -2.18 -9.59 13.87
N GLU A 49 -2.22 -10.93 13.84
CA GLU A 49 -2.33 -11.70 12.61
C GLU A 49 -3.60 -11.36 11.83
N ARG A 50 -4.75 -11.34 12.53
CA ARG A 50 -6.05 -11.05 11.94
C ARG A 50 -6.20 -9.62 11.45
N ASP A 51 -5.81 -8.65 12.28
CA ASP A 51 -6.19 -7.25 12.07
C ASP A 51 -5.10 -6.47 11.32
N VAL A 52 -3.83 -6.81 11.51
CA VAL A 52 -2.69 -6.05 10.95
C VAL A 52 -1.94 -6.84 9.89
N LEU A 53 -1.49 -8.07 10.18
CA LEU A 53 -0.69 -8.84 9.21
C LEU A 53 -1.51 -9.22 7.98
N ALA A 54 -2.81 -9.50 8.13
CA ALA A 54 -3.71 -9.71 7.01
C ALA A 54 -3.77 -8.50 6.05
N LEU A 55 -3.80 -7.28 6.59
CA LEU A 55 -3.79 -6.05 5.78
C LEU A 55 -2.42 -5.84 5.11
N ILE A 56 -1.32 -6.12 5.81
CA ILE A 56 0.03 -6.06 5.24
C ILE A 56 0.17 -7.04 4.06
N ARG A 57 -0.33 -8.27 4.21
CA ARG A 57 -0.32 -9.27 3.13
C ARG A 57 -1.13 -8.80 1.93
N ARG A 58 -2.31 -8.21 2.14
CA ARG A 58 -3.15 -7.65 1.06
C ARG A 58 -2.49 -6.46 0.37
N TYR A 59 -1.88 -5.57 1.15
CA TYR A 59 -1.09 -4.45 0.61
C TYR A 59 0.08 -4.96 -0.23
N ALA A 60 0.85 -5.92 0.28
CA ALA A 60 1.95 -6.56 -0.44
C ALA A 60 1.47 -7.28 -1.71
N ALA A 61 0.30 -7.95 -1.69
CA ALA A 61 -0.28 -8.54 -2.90
C ALA A 61 -0.65 -7.48 -3.96
N TYR A 62 -1.10 -6.30 -3.53
CA TYR A 62 -1.48 -5.23 -4.44
C TYR A 62 -0.26 -4.50 -5.03
N VAL A 63 0.74 -4.14 -4.20
CA VAL A 63 1.91 -3.37 -4.64
C VAL A 63 3.11 -4.23 -5.06
N HIS A 64 3.14 -5.51 -4.68
CA HIS A 64 4.22 -6.45 -4.97
C HIS A 64 5.63 -5.85 -4.76
N LEU A 65 6.53 -5.97 -5.75
CA LEU A 65 7.86 -5.37 -5.75
C LEU A 65 7.89 -4.00 -6.47
N LEU A 66 6.75 -3.31 -6.60
CA LEU A 66 6.74 -2.02 -7.27
C LEU A 66 7.65 -1.01 -6.53
N PRO A 67 8.54 -0.30 -7.25
CA PRO A 67 9.21 0.86 -6.70
C PRO A 67 8.20 1.99 -6.48
N ALA A 68 8.44 2.85 -5.50
CA ALA A 68 7.58 4.01 -5.23
C ALA A 68 7.94 5.21 -6.12
N THR A 69 9.20 5.31 -6.55
CA THR A 69 9.73 6.39 -7.40
C THR A 69 10.63 5.82 -8.50
N ALA A 70 10.87 6.60 -9.56
CA ALA A 70 11.66 6.13 -10.70
C ALA A 70 13.16 6.00 -10.40
N ASP A 71 13.72 6.96 -9.67
CA ASP A 71 15.17 7.14 -9.55
C ASP A 71 15.62 7.79 -8.22
N ASN A 72 14.74 7.83 -7.21
CA ASN A 72 15.02 8.48 -5.92
C ASN A 72 14.76 7.53 -4.73
N TYR A 73 14.50 8.05 -3.54
CA TYR A 73 14.10 7.26 -2.38
C TYR A 73 12.98 6.28 -2.74
N PHE A 74 13.11 5.04 -2.26
CA PHE A 74 12.18 3.96 -2.54
C PHE A 74 12.07 3.58 -4.03
N SER A 75 13.12 3.82 -4.85
CA SER A 75 13.20 3.36 -6.25
C SER A 75 13.64 1.90 -6.41
N SER A 76 14.11 1.25 -5.34
CA SER A 76 14.47 -0.17 -5.37
C SER A 76 13.23 -1.08 -5.45
N PRO A 77 13.37 -2.35 -5.91
CA PRO A 77 12.30 -3.33 -5.85
C PRO A 77 11.67 -3.42 -4.45
N GLY A 78 10.34 -3.38 -4.39
CA GLY A 78 9.58 -3.37 -3.13
C GLY A 78 9.61 -2.03 -2.39
N GLY A 79 10.10 -0.96 -3.02
CA GLY A 79 10.17 0.36 -2.42
C GLY A 79 8.81 0.90 -1.99
N LEU A 80 7.73 0.66 -2.74
CA LEU A 80 6.39 1.08 -2.34
C LEU A 80 5.88 0.29 -1.13
N LEU A 81 6.17 -1.02 -1.07
CA LEU A 81 5.86 -1.84 0.10
C LEU A 81 6.56 -1.29 1.36
N ARG A 82 7.86 -0.98 1.25
CA ARG A 82 8.65 -0.41 2.34
C ARG A 82 8.10 0.95 2.78
N LEU A 83 7.81 1.85 1.84
CA LEU A 83 7.27 3.18 2.11
C LEU A 83 5.94 3.11 2.88
N GLY A 84 5.02 2.24 2.44
CA GLY A 84 3.74 2.04 3.13
C GLY A 84 3.94 1.52 4.57
N LEU A 85 4.81 0.53 4.76
CA LEU A 85 5.09 -0.02 6.10
C LEU A 85 5.75 1.01 7.03
N GLU A 86 6.70 1.81 6.54
CA GLU A 86 7.36 2.84 7.35
C GLU A 86 6.36 3.92 7.76
N THR A 87 5.55 4.38 6.80
CA THR A 87 4.52 5.39 7.06
C THR A 87 3.48 4.87 8.04
N ALA A 88 3.00 3.63 7.86
CA ALA A 88 2.08 2.98 8.80
C ALA A 88 2.65 2.88 10.22
N PHE A 89 3.93 2.50 10.35
CA PHE A 89 4.61 2.44 11.64
C PHE A 89 4.65 3.81 12.34
N PHE A 90 5.08 4.86 11.64
CA PHE A 90 5.15 6.20 12.24
C PHE A 90 3.77 6.80 12.52
N SER A 91 2.78 6.57 11.64
CA SER A 91 1.40 6.97 11.88
C SER A 91 0.85 6.30 13.15
N LEU A 92 1.11 5.01 13.33
CA LEU A 92 0.69 4.27 14.51
C LEU A 92 1.34 4.80 15.80
N GLN A 93 2.64 5.11 15.79
CA GLN A 93 3.31 5.74 16.93
C GLN A 93 2.69 7.09 17.32
N GLY A 94 2.21 7.86 16.33
CA GLY A 94 1.51 9.12 16.57
C GLY A 94 0.21 8.98 17.40
N THR A 95 -0.37 7.78 17.44
CA THR A 95 -1.58 7.50 18.22
C THR A 95 -1.31 7.46 19.73
N ASP A 96 -0.10 7.10 20.15
CA ASP A 96 0.25 6.97 21.57
C ASP A 96 0.27 8.33 22.30
N ALA A 97 0.40 9.43 21.56
CA ALA A 97 0.36 10.80 22.10
C ALA A 97 -1.05 11.40 22.18
N HIS A 98 -2.08 10.68 21.71
CA HIS A 98 -3.43 11.23 21.53
C HIS A 98 -4.49 10.49 22.36
N ILE A 99 -5.27 11.26 23.13
CA ILE A 99 -6.49 10.74 23.75
C ILE A 99 -7.61 10.81 22.71
N PHE A 100 -7.96 9.67 22.13
CA PHE A 100 -9.13 9.58 21.26
C PHE A 100 -10.41 9.81 22.07
N SER A 101 -11.35 10.57 21.52
CA SER A 101 -12.66 10.82 22.14
C SER A 101 -12.57 11.35 23.59
N GLY A 102 -11.73 12.36 23.83
CA GLY A 102 -11.46 12.91 25.18
C GLY A 102 -12.67 13.40 25.99
N ARG A 103 -13.82 13.68 25.33
CA ARG A 103 -15.09 14.06 25.98
C ARG A 103 -16.05 12.89 26.22
N SER A 104 -15.70 11.67 25.82
CA SER A 104 -16.54 10.48 25.93
C SER A 104 -16.35 9.74 27.25
N THR A 105 -17.30 8.86 27.57
CA THR A 105 -17.20 7.94 28.71
C THR A 105 -16.00 7.00 28.56
N ILE A 106 -15.52 6.43 29.67
CA ILE A 106 -14.40 5.47 29.66
C ILE A 106 -14.75 4.25 28.80
N SER A 107 -15.99 3.75 28.87
CA SER A 107 -16.44 2.59 28.09
C SER A 107 -16.40 2.84 26.59
N VAL A 108 -16.86 4.02 26.13
CA VAL A 108 -16.82 4.40 24.71
C VAL A 108 -15.39 4.55 24.22
N ARG A 109 -14.51 5.16 25.03
CA ARG A 109 -13.08 5.28 24.70
C ARG A 109 -12.42 3.93 24.49
N ARG A 110 -12.64 2.98 25.42
CA ARG A 110 -12.09 1.62 25.34
C ARG A 110 -12.52 0.87 24.08
N GLN A 111 -13.70 1.19 23.52
CA GLN A 111 -14.20 0.60 22.28
C GLN A 111 -13.64 1.29 21.02
N LEU A 112 -13.53 2.62 21.03
CA LEU A 112 -13.11 3.39 19.86
C LEU A 112 -11.60 3.46 19.67
N GLU A 113 -10.81 3.40 20.73
CA GLU A 113 -9.35 3.52 20.65
C GLU A 113 -8.72 2.44 19.75
N PRO A 114 -9.05 1.13 19.86
CA PRO A 114 -8.52 0.13 18.93
C PRO A 114 -8.89 0.40 17.46
N ARG A 115 -10.08 0.93 17.21
CA ARG A 115 -10.55 1.29 15.86
C ARG A 115 -9.78 2.48 15.30
N TRP A 116 -9.53 3.51 16.11
CA TRP A 116 -8.69 4.65 15.71
C TRP A 116 -7.26 4.21 15.42
N ARG A 117 -6.65 3.37 16.27
CA ARG A 117 -5.31 2.81 16.03
C ARG A 117 -5.23 2.06 14.71
N LEU A 118 -6.21 1.18 14.45
CA LEU A 118 -6.28 0.43 13.19
C LEU A 118 -6.48 1.36 11.98
N ALA A 119 -7.38 2.34 12.07
CA ALA A 119 -7.60 3.30 10.99
C ALA A 119 -6.36 4.15 10.71
N THR A 120 -5.65 4.62 11.74
CA THR A 120 -4.39 5.36 11.56
C THR A 120 -3.30 4.50 10.93
N PHE A 121 -3.21 3.22 11.32
CA PHE A 121 -2.31 2.26 10.66
C PHE A 121 -2.65 2.10 9.17
N ILE A 122 -3.93 1.90 8.84
CA ILE A 122 -4.40 1.77 7.44
C ILE A 122 -4.10 3.04 6.64
N GLY A 123 -4.38 4.22 7.22
CA GLY A 123 -4.12 5.51 6.60
C GLY A 123 -2.65 5.66 6.21
N GLY A 124 -1.73 5.37 7.14
CA GLY A 124 -0.30 5.38 6.84
C GLY A 124 0.14 4.31 5.82
N LEU A 125 -0.44 3.11 5.88
CA LEU A 125 -0.12 2.03 4.93
C LEU A 125 -0.52 2.39 3.50
N CYS A 126 -1.64 3.10 3.34
CA CYS A 126 -2.31 3.26 2.05
C CYS A 126 -2.24 4.65 1.44
N CYS A 127 -1.72 5.68 2.14
CA CYS A 127 -1.74 7.07 1.66
C CYS A 127 -1.00 7.30 0.34
N GLU A 128 -0.05 6.43 -0.01
CA GLU A 128 0.73 6.52 -1.25
C GLU A 128 0.26 5.54 -2.35
N LEU A 129 -0.86 4.83 -2.15
CA LEU A 129 -1.39 3.87 -3.15
C LEU A 129 -1.80 4.53 -4.47
N HIS A 130 -2.13 5.82 -4.44
CA HIS A 130 -2.47 6.59 -5.63
C HIS A 130 -1.34 6.53 -6.69
N ARG A 131 -0.08 6.35 -6.27
CA ARG A 131 1.09 6.24 -7.16
C ARG A 131 0.98 5.07 -8.13
N VAL A 132 0.43 3.94 -7.67
CA VAL A 132 0.24 2.74 -8.51
C VAL A 132 -0.60 3.05 -9.75
N LEU A 133 -1.65 3.85 -9.58
CA LEU A 133 -2.62 4.16 -10.63
C LEU A 133 -2.23 5.37 -11.48
N SER A 134 -1.48 6.31 -10.93
CA SER A 134 -1.13 7.57 -11.60
C SER A 134 0.24 7.58 -12.27
N HIS A 135 1.23 6.85 -11.74
CA HIS A 135 2.63 6.99 -12.15
C HIS A 135 3.18 5.77 -12.88
N ALA A 136 2.67 4.57 -12.60
CA ALA A 136 3.21 3.32 -13.13
C ALA A 136 2.30 2.71 -14.21
N ILE A 137 2.93 2.00 -15.13
CA ILE A 137 2.33 1.03 -16.04
C ILE A 137 3.06 -0.28 -15.78
N VAL A 138 2.31 -1.34 -15.49
CA VAL A 138 2.88 -2.66 -15.22
C VAL A 138 2.46 -3.62 -16.32
N THR A 139 3.42 -4.33 -16.90
CA THR A 139 3.14 -5.31 -17.97
C THR A 139 3.80 -6.65 -17.68
N ASP A 140 3.25 -7.73 -18.23
CA ASP A 140 3.90 -9.03 -18.24
C ASP A 140 4.90 -9.13 -19.40
N ALA A 141 5.52 -10.30 -19.55
CA ALA A 141 6.48 -10.55 -20.64
C ALA A 141 5.86 -10.50 -22.05
N ASP A 142 4.55 -10.73 -22.16
CA ASP A 142 3.81 -10.66 -23.42
C ASP A 142 3.35 -9.21 -23.73
N GLY A 143 3.60 -8.27 -22.82
CA GLY A 143 3.22 -6.86 -22.95
C GLY A 143 1.78 -6.54 -22.53
N ASN A 144 1.05 -7.47 -21.91
CA ASN A 144 -0.28 -7.19 -21.40
C ASN A 144 -0.20 -6.30 -20.17
N GLU A 145 -1.03 -5.26 -20.11
CA GLU A 145 -1.06 -4.33 -18.98
C GLU A 145 -1.90 -4.90 -17.82
N TRP A 146 -1.38 -4.78 -16.59
CA TRP A 146 -2.09 -5.14 -15.37
C TRP A 146 -3.30 -4.22 -15.17
N PRO A 147 -4.54 -4.74 -15.09
CA PRO A 147 -5.71 -3.93 -14.81
C PRO A 147 -5.80 -3.60 -13.31
N ALA A 148 -4.98 -2.64 -12.86
CA ALA A 148 -4.79 -2.31 -11.44
C ALA A 148 -6.07 -1.91 -10.69
N TYR A 149 -7.08 -1.37 -11.38
CA TYR A 149 -8.39 -1.09 -10.77
C TYR A 149 -9.19 -2.34 -10.42
N LEU A 150 -8.95 -3.46 -11.11
CA LEU A 150 -9.79 -4.65 -11.04
C LEU A 150 -9.28 -5.69 -10.05
N GLN A 151 -7.98 -5.72 -9.76
CA GLN A 151 -7.38 -6.79 -8.94
C GLN A 151 -5.97 -6.42 -8.44
N PRO A 152 -5.50 -7.06 -7.36
CA PRO A 152 -4.10 -7.04 -6.96
C PRO A 152 -3.12 -7.54 -8.02
N LEU A 153 -1.88 -7.03 -7.98
CA LEU A 153 -0.83 -7.40 -8.92
C LEU A 153 -0.45 -8.88 -8.78
N ALA A 154 -0.30 -9.38 -7.55
CA ALA A 154 0.03 -10.77 -7.30
C ALA A 154 -1.03 -11.74 -7.87
N ASP A 155 -2.31 -11.41 -7.74
CA ASP A 155 -3.41 -12.21 -8.29
C ASP A 155 -3.36 -12.24 -9.82
N TRP A 156 -3.10 -11.09 -10.44
CA TRP A 156 -2.95 -11.01 -11.89
C TRP A 156 -1.76 -11.83 -12.41
N LEU A 157 -0.60 -11.70 -11.75
CA LEU A 157 0.61 -12.45 -12.10
C LEU A 157 0.37 -13.96 -11.97
N THR A 158 -0.27 -14.39 -10.89
CA THR A 158 -0.62 -15.80 -10.64
C THR A 158 -1.55 -16.33 -11.72
N ARG A 159 -2.63 -15.60 -12.05
CA ARG A 159 -3.59 -16.00 -13.09
C ARG A 159 -2.96 -16.08 -14.48
N ARG A 160 -1.95 -15.26 -14.75
CA ARG A 160 -1.19 -15.26 -16.01
C ARG A 160 -0.10 -16.33 -16.06
N GLY A 161 0.29 -16.90 -14.92
CA GLY A 161 1.49 -17.74 -14.81
C GLY A 161 2.76 -16.94 -15.12
N ALA A 162 2.76 -15.63 -14.83
CA ALA A 162 3.87 -14.75 -15.15
C ALA A 162 5.02 -14.96 -14.17
N GLU A 163 6.19 -15.37 -14.66
CA GLU A 163 7.40 -15.46 -13.83
C GLU A 163 8.03 -14.10 -13.55
N ARG A 164 7.79 -13.13 -14.45
CA ARG A 164 8.35 -11.79 -14.39
C ARG A 164 7.37 -10.75 -14.92
N TYR A 165 7.54 -9.52 -14.46
CA TYR A 165 6.81 -8.36 -14.95
C TYR A 165 7.70 -7.12 -15.01
N PHE A 166 7.25 -6.13 -15.76
CA PHE A 166 8.01 -4.94 -16.09
C PHE A 166 7.24 -3.70 -15.66
N VAL A 167 7.97 -2.68 -15.22
CA VAL A 167 7.38 -1.41 -14.77
C VAL A 167 7.90 -0.32 -15.68
N ARG A 168 6.97 0.49 -16.20
CA ARG A 168 7.27 1.70 -16.95
C ARG A 168 6.62 2.89 -16.26
N TRP A 169 7.34 4.01 -16.23
CA TRP A 169 6.81 5.25 -15.67
C TRP A 169 6.04 6.03 -16.72
N ARG A 170 4.86 6.53 -16.36
CA ARG A 170 4.04 7.37 -17.23
C ARG A 170 4.75 8.72 -17.42
N PRO A 171 4.99 9.17 -18.66
CA PRO A 171 5.56 10.48 -18.90
C PRO A 171 4.55 11.54 -18.46
N ASN A 172 5.02 12.59 -17.76
CA ASN A 172 4.18 13.68 -17.25
C ASN A 172 3.00 13.20 -16.40
N ALA A 173 3.22 12.18 -15.55
CA ALA A 173 2.22 11.69 -14.62
C ALA A 173 1.65 12.84 -13.75
N ILE A 174 0.32 12.94 -13.69
CA ILE A 174 -0.36 13.89 -12.81
C ILE A 174 -0.72 13.16 -11.52
N GLU A 175 -0.15 13.62 -10.40
CA GLU A 175 -0.50 13.09 -9.09
C GLU A 175 -1.99 13.38 -8.79
N THR A 176 -2.77 12.30 -8.61
CA THR A 176 -4.19 12.38 -8.28
C THR A 176 -4.45 11.51 -7.05
N ARG A 177 -4.37 12.09 -5.85
CA ARG A 177 -4.47 11.36 -4.58
C ARG A 177 -5.76 10.57 -4.43
N GLY A 178 -6.89 11.12 -4.88
CA GLY A 178 -8.19 10.44 -4.85
C GLY A 178 -8.24 9.07 -5.57
N LEU A 179 -7.28 8.77 -6.46
CA LEU A 179 -7.16 7.42 -7.03
C LEU A 179 -6.83 6.36 -5.97
N GLY A 180 -6.15 6.75 -4.88
CA GLY A 180 -5.80 5.86 -3.78
C GLY A 180 -7.02 5.16 -3.16
N VAL A 181 -8.21 5.77 -3.20
CA VAL A 181 -9.45 5.17 -2.70
C VAL A 181 -9.85 3.91 -3.49
N PHE A 182 -9.60 3.86 -4.80
CA PHE A 182 -9.86 2.66 -5.60
C PHE A 182 -8.89 1.53 -5.26
N ALA A 183 -7.62 1.88 -5.02
CA ALA A 183 -6.61 0.92 -4.59
C ALA A 183 -6.85 0.42 -3.16
N LEU A 184 -7.35 1.28 -2.27
CA LEU A 184 -7.69 0.95 -0.88
C LEU A 184 -8.65 -0.23 -0.79
N ALA A 185 -9.64 -0.31 -1.69
CA ALA A 185 -10.63 -1.39 -1.73
C ALA A 185 -10.02 -2.79 -1.96
N HIS A 186 -8.83 -2.87 -2.57
CA HIS A 186 -8.10 -4.13 -2.73
C HIS A 186 -7.33 -4.53 -1.47
N VAL A 187 -7.01 -3.56 -0.61
CA VAL A 187 -6.20 -3.75 0.60
C VAL A 187 -7.08 -3.93 1.84
N VAL A 188 -8.15 -3.16 1.95
CA VAL A 188 -9.01 -3.08 3.14
C VAL A 188 -10.35 -3.76 2.85
N PRO A 189 -10.64 -4.93 3.44
CA PRO A 189 -11.92 -5.59 3.30
C PRO A 189 -13.09 -4.74 3.78
N ALA A 190 -14.26 -4.94 3.17
CA ALA A 190 -15.50 -4.26 3.57
C ALA A 190 -15.83 -4.48 5.06
N ASP A 191 -15.63 -5.69 5.58
CA ASP A 191 -15.86 -6.00 7.00
C ASP A 191 -14.94 -5.20 7.92
N THR A 192 -13.71 -4.89 7.49
CA THR A 192 -12.81 -4.00 8.25
C THR A 192 -13.35 -2.58 8.25
N LEU A 193 -13.82 -2.06 7.11
CA LEU A 193 -14.45 -0.73 7.06
C LEU A 193 -15.71 -0.66 7.92
N GLN A 194 -16.53 -1.72 7.89
CA GLN A 194 -17.72 -1.82 8.73
C GLN A 194 -17.33 -1.80 10.21
N PHE A 195 -16.35 -2.60 10.62
CA PHE A 195 -15.83 -2.60 11.99
C PHE A 195 -15.35 -1.20 12.43
N LEU A 196 -14.68 -0.45 11.55
CA LEU A 196 -14.25 0.91 11.84
C LEU A 196 -15.43 1.89 11.99
N ASN A 197 -16.56 1.64 11.33
CA ASN A 197 -17.77 2.46 11.36
C ASN A 197 -18.80 2.01 12.42
N ASP A 198 -18.61 0.87 13.07
CA ASP A 198 -19.55 0.41 14.09
C ASP A 198 -19.63 1.42 15.24
N ASP A 199 -20.84 1.74 15.71
CA ASP A 199 -21.13 2.67 16.81
C ASP A 199 -20.44 4.05 16.71
N ASN A 200 -19.99 4.48 15.52
CA ASN A 200 -19.42 5.80 15.26
C ASN A 200 -19.46 6.15 13.76
N ALA A 201 -19.57 7.43 13.41
CA ALA A 201 -19.64 7.87 12.01
C ALA A 201 -18.42 8.72 11.57
N VAL A 202 -17.31 8.68 12.32
CA VAL A 202 -16.19 9.62 12.15
C VAL A 202 -14.92 8.96 11.65
N ILE A 203 -14.64 7.72 12.05
CA ILE A 203 -13.36 7.07 11.76
C ILE A 203 -13.18 6.84 10.26
N VAL A 204 -14.17 6.26 9.58
CA VAL A 204 -14.07 5.96 8.13
C VAL A 204 -13.92 7.24 7.28
N PRO A 205 -14.71 8.31 7.49
CA PRO A 205 -14.48 9.58 6.78
C PRO A 205 -13.07 10.16 6.97
N HIS A 206 -12.54 10.11 8.20
CA HIS A 206 -11.17 10.58 8.48
C HIS A 206 -10.10 9.71 7.82
N LEU A 207 -10.31 8.39 7.81
CA LEU A 207 -9.46 7.46 7.07
C LEU A 207 -9.45 7.82 5.58
N LEU A 208 -10.62 7.94 4.95
CA LEU A 208 -10.71 8.23 3.52
C LEU A 208 -10.10 9.60 3.16
N ALA A 209 -10.21 10.60 4.04
CA ALA A 209 -9.59 11.91 3.84
C ALA A 209 -8.04 11.88 3.91
N SER A 210 -7.46 10.81 4.46
CA SER A 210 -6.00 10.62 4.55
C SER A 210 -5.39 9.87 3.36
N ILE A 211 -6.22 9.36 2.45
CA ILE A 211 -5.84 8.61 1.25
C ILE A 211 -5.86 9.53 0.03
#